data_AF-A0A1H8E0W8-F1
#
_entry.id   AF-A0A1H8E0W8-F1
#
_cell.length_a   1.000
_cell.length_b   1.000
_cell.length_c   1.000
_cell.angle_alpha   90.00
_cell.angle_beta   90.00
_cell.angle_gamma   90.00
#
_symmetry.space_group_name_H-M   'P 1'
#
loop_
_entity.id
_entity.type
_entity.pdbx_description
1 polymer ?
#
loop_
_entity_poly.entity_id
_entity_poly.type
_entity_poly.pdbx_seq_one_letter_code
_entity_poly.pdbx_strand_id
1 'polypeptide(L)'
;MAAHRGVGQRLLDGRQLTIMSLMEQDLPRQAAGMIDSSVFAEPWEHAVAAILRVYCRSTISTPSQKELDHVVRDVLALIADPEPTTAAFRVRLGLAALDLTADRPTTHDSDLRASVLAVACSDACAARDVLSHQGMRSRMTLQQGQELAGVLAASGFGAGGLPAAQSEALNAAVSQGERSLHALLGATEHDEHPNDKSR
;
A
#
# COMPACT_ATOMS: atom_id res chain seq x y z
N MET A 1 -5.16 -12.38 24.44
CA MET A 1 -4.96 -11.04 23.85
C MET A 1 -3.46 -10.82 23.62
N ALA A 2 -3.11 -10.28 22.45
CA ALA A 2 -1.86 -10.48 21.71
C ALA A 2 -0.54 -10.35 22.49
N ALA A 3 0.32 -11.39 22.42
CA ALA A 3 1.70 -11.35 22.91
C ALA A 3 2.64 -10.48 22.06
N HIS A 4 2.15 -9.99 20.92
CA HIS A 4 2.86 -9.12 20.00
C HIS A 4 2.14 -7.77 20.02
N ARG A 5 2.75 -6.73 20.61
CA ARG A 5 2.24 -5.36 20.70
C ARG A 5 2.10 -4.69 19.31
N GLY A 6 1.34 -5.27 18.40
CA GLY A 6 1.25 -4.87 17.00
C GLY A 6 2.48 -5.22 16.13
N VAL A 7 3.55 -5.76 16.72
CA VAL A 7 4.80 -6.10 16.01
C VAL A 7 5.02 -7.62 16.04
N GLY A 8 4.53 -8.31 15.02
CA GLY A 8 4.78 -9.74 14.81
C GLY A 8 6.22 -10.03 14.35
N GLN A 9 6.54 -11.30 14.06
CA GLN A 9 7.86 -11.68 13.50
C GLN A 9 7.94 -11.51 11.97
N ARG A 10 6.81 -11.48 11.27
CA ARG A 10 6.74 -11.25 9.82
C ARG A 10 6.92 -9.79 9.47
N LEU A 11 7.49 -9.51 8.29
CA LEU A 11 7.68 -8.15 7.77
C LEU A 11 6.37 -7.55 7.20
N LEU A 12 5.33 -7.52 8.03
CA LEU A 12 4.09 -6.81 7.76
C LEU A 12 4.19 -5.35 8.22
N ASP A 13 3.14 -4.57 7.99
CA ASP A 13 3.08 -3.12 8.24
C ASP A 13 3.63 -2.69 9.60
N GLY A 14 3.29 -3.40 10.68
CA GLY A 14 3.76 -3.06 12.02
C GLY A 14 5.29 -3.08 12.16
N ARG A 15 5.97 -4.07 11.57
CA ARG A 15 7.44 -4.11 11.57
C ARG A 15 8.03 -3.09 10.61
N GLN A 16 7.45 -2.90 9.43
CA GLN A 16 7.91 -1.91 8.45
C GLN A 16 7.87 -0.49 9.03
N LEU A 17 6.75 -0.12 9.67
CA LEU A 17 6.60 1.16 10.38
C LEU A 17 7.62 1.32 11.51
N THR A 18 7.90 0.24 12.25
CA THR A 18 8.91 0.28 13.32
C THR A 18 10.31 0.51 12.75
N ILE A 19 10.66 -0.17 11.64
CA ILE A 19 11.93 0.04 10.93
C ILE A 19 12.05 1.49 10.46
N MET A 20 11.01 2.05 9.83
CA MET A 20 11.01 3.45 9.40
C MET A 20 11.14 4.41 10.59
N SER A 21 10.44 4.16 11.69
CA SER A 21 10.55 4.97 12.91
C SER A 21 11.96 4.95 13.51
N LEU A 22 12.66 3.80 13.45
CA LEU A 22 14.06 3.70 13.87
C LEU A 22 14.98 4.50 12.94
N MET A 23 14.70 4.53 11.64
CA MET A 23 15.44 5.34 10.67
C MET A 23 15.27 6.84 10.94
N GLU A 24 14.05 7.30 11.22
CA GLU A 24 13.77 8.70 11.60
C GLU A 24 14.41 9.11 12.94
N GLN A 25 14.79 8.15 13.77
CA GLN A 25 15.51 8.37 15.03
C GLN A 25 17.04 8.26 14.89
N ASP A 26 17.56 8.18 13.66
CA ASP A 26 18.98 7.95 13.37
C ASP A 26 19.53 6.66 14.01
N LEU A 27 18.72 5.59 14.06
CA LEU A 27 19.09 4.27 14.60
C LEU A 27 19.20 3.18 13.51
N PRO A 28 20.01 3.36 12.45
CA PRO A 28 20.01 2.47 11.29
C PRO A 28 20.51 1.05 11.59
N ARG A 29 21.36 0.88 12.61
CA ARG A 29 21.80 -0.46 13.07
C ARG A 29 20.66 -1.24 13.71
N GLN A 30 19.79 -0.57 14.47
CA GLN A 30 18.63 -1.22 15.09
C GLN A 30 17.57 -1.56 14.02
N ALA A 31 17.37 -0.66 13.06
CA ALA A 31 16.52 -0.89 11.91
C ALA A 31 16.98 -2.12 11.10
N ALA A 32 18.28 -2.22 10.78
CA ALA A 32 18.86 -3.38 10.12
C ALA A 32 18.69 -4.67 10.93
N GLY A 33 18.97 -4.64 12.24
CA GLY A 33 18.75 -5.81 13.11
C GLY A 33 17.29 -6.25 13.18
N MET A 34 16.33 -5.32 13.05
CA MET A 34 14.92 -5.66 12.96
C MET A 34 14.58 -6.37 11.66
N ILE A 35 15.17 -5.94 10.53
CA ILE A 35 15.01 -6.64 9.24
C ILE A 35 15.61 -8.04 9.32
N ASP A 36 16.81 -8.19 9.85
CA ASP A 36 17.51 -9.49 9.91
C ASP A 36 16.84 -10.50 10.85
N SER A 37 16.12 -10.02 11.85
CA SER A 37 15.29 -10.86 12.73
C SER A 37 13.85 -11.07 12.22
N SER A 38 13.52 -10.58 11.02
CA SER A 38 12.20 -10.76 10.43
C SER A 38 12.09 -12.09 9.68
N VAL A 39 10.89 -12.67 9.69
CA VAL A 39 10.53 -13.82 8.87
C VAL A 39 9.87 -13.33 7.58
N PHE A 40 10.31 -13.87 6.44
CA PHE A 40 9.71 -13.61 5.14
C PHE A 40 9.07 -14.90 4.63
N ALA A 41 7.76 -14.88 4.44
CA ALA A 41 6.93 -15.95 3.90
C ALA A 41 6.59 -15.72 2.42
N GLU A 42 6.45 -14.46 1.99
CA GLU A 42 5.98 -14.12 0.65
C GLU A 42 7.06 -13.42 -0.20
N PRO A 43 7.04 -13.54 -1.54
CA PRO A 43 8.00 -12.86 -2.41
C PRO A 43 8.02 -11.33 -2.23
N TRP A 44 6.85 -10.73 -1.99
CA TRP A 44 6.75 -9.29 -1.76
C TRP A 44 7.45 -8.85 -0.46
N GLU A 45 7.46 -9.68 0.58
CA GLU A 45 8.15 -9.38 1.84
C GLU A 45 9.67 -9.33 1.61
N HIS A 46 10.18 -10.19 0.72
CA HIS A 46 11.60 -10.18 0.34
C HIS A 46 11.97 -8.89 -0.41
N ALA A 47 11.13 -8.46 -1.36
CA ALA A 47 11.37 -7.22 -2.10
C ALA A 47 11.33 -5.98 -1.19
N VAL A 48 10.36 -5.91 -0.26
CA VAL A 48 10.29 -4.84 0.75
C VAL A 48 11.54 -4.87 1.65
N ALA A 49 11.95 -6.06 2.13
CA ALA A 49 13.15 -6.19 2.93
C ALA A 49 14.41 -5.71 2.19
N ALA A 50 14.52 -5.99 0.89
CA ALA A 50 15.64 -5.57 0.06
C ALA A 50 15.71 -4.04 -0.05
N ILE A 51 14.59 -3.36 -0.33
CA ILE A 51 14.51 -1.89 -0.35
C ILE A 51 14.88 -1.32 1.02
N LEU A 52 14.28 -1.84 2.10
CA LEU A 52 14.53 -1.35 3.46
C LEU A 52 15.99 -1.54 3.87
N ARG A 53 16.65 -2.64 3.48
CA ARG A 53 18.08 -2.85 3.76
C ARG A 53 18.96 -1.80 3.09
N VAL A 54 18.71 -1.50 1.81
CA VAL A 54 19.48 -0.47 1.10
C VAL A 54 19.22 0.91 1.71
N TYR A 55 17.97 1.21 2.07
CA TYR A 55 17.60 2.46 2.74
C TYR A 55 18.26 2.60 4.12
N CYS A 56 18.26 1.53 4.93
CA CYS A 56 18.97 1.53 6.22
C CYS A 56 20.47 1.74 6.02
N ARG A 57 21.05 1.07 5.01
CA ARG A 57 22.49 1.09 4.77
C ARG A 57 22.98 2.43 4.23
N SER A 58 22.22 3.14 3.38
CA SER A 58 22.67 4.41 2.78
C SER A 58 23.06 5.48 3.82
N THR A 59 22.51 5.40 5.03
CA THR A 59 22.88 6.26 6.17
C THR A 59 24.21 5.89 6.83
N ILE A 60 24.70 4.65 6.63
CA ILE A 60 25.94 4.12 7.19
C ILE A 60 27.04 4.05 6.12
N SER A 61 26.69 3.62 4.91
CA SER A 61 27.60 3.38 3.79
C SER A 61 26.87 3.40 2.45
N THR A 62 27.55 3.86 1.40
CA THR A 62 26.98 3.87 0.05
C THR A 62 26.79 2.43 -0.48
N PRO A 63 25.56 2.02 -0.88
CA PRO A 63 25.34 0.71 -1.47
C PRO A 63 25.99 0.61 -2.85
N SER A 64 26.45 -0.57 -3.26
CA SER A 64 27.07 -0.80 -4.56
C SER A 64 26.04 -0.81 -5.69
N GLN A 65 26.48 -0.55 -6.93
CA GLN A 65 25.59 -0.57 -8.10
C GLN A 65 24.92 -1.94 -8.28
N LYS A 66 25.65 -3.04 -8.07
CA LYS A 66 25.12 -4.40 -8.18
C LYS A 66 23.99 -4.68 -7.18
N GLU A 67 24.08 -4.12 -5.98
CA GLU A 67 23.02 -4.23 -4.98
C GLU A 67 21.77 -3.46 -5.41
N LEU A 68 21.94 -2.24 -5.94
CA LEU A 68 20.82 -1.46 -6.49
C LEU A 68 20.15 -2.18 -7.67
N ASP A 69 20.94 -2.71 -8.61
CA ASP A 69 20.43 -3.46 -9.76
C ASP A 69 19.65 -4.72 -9.32
N HIS A 70 20.11 -5.39 -8.26
CA HIS A 70 19.42 -6.56 -7.71
C HIS A 70 18.07 -6.18 -7.10
N VAL A 71 18.01 -5.12 -6.27
CA VAL A 71 16.76 -4.65 -5.69
C VAL A 71 15.76 -4.26 -6.77
N VAL A 72 16.18 -3.50 -7.78
CA VAL A 72 15.31 -3.10 -8.88
C VAL A 72 14.80 -4.31 -9.66
N ARG A 73 15.63 -5.33 -9.87
CA ARG A 73 15.22 -6.57 -10.55
C ARG A 73 14.15 -7.34 -9.75
N ASP A 74 14.32 -7.46 -8.44
CA ASP A 74 13.37 -8.17 -7.59
C ASP A 74 12.01 -7.45 -7.55
N VAL A 75 12.04 -6.11 -7.49
CA VAL A 75 10.84 -5.28 -7.57
C VAL A 75 10.18 -5.40 -8.95
N LEU A 76 10.96 -5.35 -10.03
CA LEU A 76 10.45 -5.51 -11.39
C LEU A 76 9.76 -6.87 -11.57
N ALA A 77 10.35 -7.95 -11.05
CA ALA A 77 9.75 -9.28 -11.11
C ALA A 77 8.40 -9.34 -10.39
N LEU A 78 8.25 -8.66 -9.25
CA LEU A 78 6.98 -8.59 -8.53
C LEU A 78 5.92 -7.74 -9.24
N ILE A 79 6.33 -6.65 -9.88
CA ILE A 79 5.40 -5.75 -10.61
C ILE A 79 4.95 -6.37 -11.93
N ALA A 80 5.79 -7.19 -12.58
CA ALA A 80 5.48 -7.83 -13.85
C ALA A 80 4.39 -8.91 -13.74
N ASP A 81 4.20 -9.49 -12.55
CA ASP A 81 3.06 -10.34 -12.27
C ASP A 81 1.77 -9.48 -12.28
N PRO A 82 0.67 -9.90 -12.90
CA PRO A 82 -0.60 -9.16 -12.85
C PRO A 82 -1.46 -9.61 -11.66
N GLU A 83 -1.60 -8.76 -10.64
CA GLU A 83 -2.52 -8.96 -9.50
C GLU A 83 -3.29 -7.66 -9.21
N PRO A 84 -4.53 -7.53 -9.72
CA PRO A 84 -5.31 -6.30 -9.60
C PRO A 84 -5.52 -5.83 -8.16
N THR A 85 -5.65 -6.75 -7.20
CA THR A 85 -5.95 -6.37 -5.81
C THR A 85 -4.76 -5.71 -5.10
N THR A 86 -3.56 -5.79 -5.68
CA THR A 86 -2.33 -5.24 -5.11
C THR A 86 -1.68 -4.16 -5.98
N ALA A 87 -2.38 -3.66 -7.00
CA ALA A 87 -1.86 -2.68 -7.96
C ALA A 87 -1.24 -1.45 -7.28
N ALA A 88 -1.95 -0.82 -6.34
CA ALA A 88 -1.46 0.34 -5.60
C ALA A 88 -0.21 0.03 -4.76
N PHE A 89 -0.15 -1.15 -4.13
CA PHE A 89 1.03 -1.59 -3.39
C PHE A 89 2.23 -1.81 -4.32
N ARG A 90 2.03 -2.50 -5.44
CA ARG A 90 3.08 -2.77 -6.44
C ARG A 90 3.63 -1.49 -7.06
N VAL A 91 2.76 -0.52 -7.36
CA VAL A 91 3.19 0.81 -7.80
C VAL A 91 4.01 1.50 -6.73
N ARG A 92 3.57 1.55 -5.47
CA ARG A 92 4.36 2.17 -4.39
C ARG A 92 5.72 1.51 -4.20
N LEU A 93 5.80 0.18 -4.35
CA LEU A 93 7.06 -0.53 -4.29
C LEU A 93 8.01 -0.12 -5.44
N GLY A 94 7.47 0.00 -6.66
CA GLY A 94 8.23 0.47 -7.83
C GLY A 94 8.70 1.91 -7.68
N LEU A 95 7.82 2.80 -7.20
CA LEU A 95 8.16 4.19 -6.91
C LEU A 95 9.27 4.29 -5.84
N ALA A 96 9.16 3.53 -4.75
CA ALA A 96 10.20 3.48 -3.72
C ALA A 96 11.55 3.01 -4.26
N ALA A 97 11.57 2.04 -5.18
CA ALA A 97 12.80 1.60 -5.83
C ALA A 97 13.39 2.67 -6.79
N LEU A 98 12.53 3.44 -7.47
CA LEU A 98 12.97 4.56 -8.31
C LEU A 98 13.55 5.70 -7.47
N ASP A 99 12.94 6.01 -6.31
CA ASP A 99 13.47 7.01 -5.37
C ASP A 99 14.82 6.57 -4.80
N LEU A 100 14.94 5.30 -4.42
CA LEU A 100 16.19 4.71 -3.91
C LEU A 100 17.35 4.80 -4.91
N THR A 101 17.04 4.82 -6.20
CA THR A 101 18.02 4.80 -7.30
C THR A 101 18.08 6.11 -8.08
N ALA A 102 17.42 7.18 -7.58
CA ALA A 102 17.30 8.45 -8.30
C ALA A 102 18.65 9.07 -8.70
N ASP A 103 19.63 9.03 -7.79
CA ASP A 103 20.98 9.57 -8.02
C ASP A 103 21.90 8.61 -8.79
N ARG A 104 21.54 7.32 -8.84
CA ARG A 104 22.35 6.26 -9.46
C ARG A 104 21.43 5.28 -10.20
N PRO A 105 20.92 5.70 -11.38
CA PRO A 105 19.99 4.89 -12.15
C PRO A 105 20.58 3.52 -12.46
N THR A 106 19.75 2.49 -12.34
CA THR A 106 20.11 1.10 -12.65
C THR A 106 19.89 0.81 -14.14
N THR A 107 20.44 -0.31 -14.62
CA THR A 107 20.19 -0.78 -15.99
C THR A 107 18.72 -1.11 -16.27
N HIS A 108 17.89 -1.21 -15.23
CA HIS A 108 16.48 -1.59 -15.29
C HIS A 108 15.52 -0.41 -15.01
N ASP A 109 16.03 0.83 -14.87
CA ASP A 109 15.21 2.01 -14.52
C ASP A 109 14.11 2.29 -15.55
N SER A 110 14.40 2.13 -16.85
CA SER A 110 13.39 2.29 -17.91
C SER A 110 12.27 1.25 -17.83
N ASP A 111 12.66 -0.02 -17.61
CA ASP A 111 11.73 -1.14 -17.53
C ASP A 111 10.84 -1.01 -16.30
N LEU A 112 11.44 -0.64 -15.17
CA LEU A 112 10.70 -0.40 -13.93
C LEU A 112 9.67 0.73 -14.10
N ARG A 113 10.03 1.85 -14.72
CA ARG A 113 9.08 2.95 -15.00
C ARG A 113 7.95 2.49 -15.91
N ALA A 114 8.26 1.74 -16.97
CA ALA A 114 7.26 1.23 -17.89
C ALA A 114 6.28 0.27 -17.19
N SER A 115 6.79 -0.65 -16.36
CA SER A 115 5.96 -1.56 -15.57
C SER A 115 5.10 -0.83 -14.54
N VAL A 116 5.64 0.18 -13.85
CA VAL A 116 4.86 1.03 -12.91
C VAL A 116 3.73 1.75 -13.64
N LEU A 117 4.00 2.33 -14.82
CA LEU A 117 2.96 2.98 -15.63
C LEU A 117 1.88 2.00 -16.08
N ALA A 118 2.27 0.81 -16.55
CA ALA A 118 1.34 -0.22 -17.00
C ALA A 118 0.39 -0.65 -15.87
N VAL A 119 0.89 -0.88 -14.65
CA VAL A 119 0.06 -1.23 -13.49
C VAL A 119 -0.83 -0.05 -13.10
N ALA A 120 -0.29 1.18 -13.11
CA ALA A 120 -1.04 2.38 -12.76
C ALA A 120 -2.25 2.64 -13.68
N CYS A 121 -2.20 2.18 -14.93
CA CYS A 121 -3.36 2.28 -15.84
C CYS A 121 -4.56 1.40 -15.44
N SER A 122 -4.40 0.48 -14.49
CA SER A 122 -5.47 -0.43 -14.07
C SER A 122 -6.15 -0.05 -12.75
N ASP A 123 -5.59 0.89 -11.99
CA ASP A 123 -6.09 1.24 -10.65
C ASP A 123 -5.96 2.75 -10.36
N ALA A 124 -7.03 3.36 -9.84
CA ALA A 124 -7.08 4.79 -9.59
C ALA A 124 -6.16 5.25 -8.46
N CYS A 125 -5.98 4.45 -7.41
CA CYS A 125 -5.04 4.79 -6.34
C CYS A 125 -3.60 4.73 -6.88
N ALA A 126 -3.28 3.72 -7.69
CA ALA A 126 -2.00 3.57 -8.35
C ALA A 126 -1.72 4.73 -9.34
N ALA A 127 -2.70 5.09 -10.19
CA ALA A 127 -2.61 6.24 -11.10
C ALA A 127 -2.33 7.54 -10.35
N ARG A 128 -3.04 7.79 -9.24
CA ARG A 128 -2.83 8.98 -8.40
C ARG A 128 -1.42 9.03 -7.84
N ASP A 129 -0.93 7.90 -7.33
CA ASP A 129 0.39 7.83 -6.71
C ASP A 129 1.49 8.11 -7.76
N VAL A 130 1.37 7.59 -9.00
CA VAL A 130 2.29 7.92 -10.11
C VAL A 130 2.21 9.40 -10.52
N LEU A 131 1.00 9.95 -10.67
CA LEU A 131 0.79 11.36 -11.04
C LEU A 131 1.30 12.34 -9.96
N SER A 132 1.42 11.89 -8.72
CA SER A 132 1.94 12.67 -7.60
C SER A 132 3.46 12.55 -7.45
N HIS A 133 4.09 11.58 -8.10
CA HIS A 133 5.51 11.27 -7.94
C HIS A 133 6.40 12.12 -8.86
N GLN A 134 7.20 13.03 -8.31
CA GLN A 134 8.04 13.97 -9.08
C GLN A 134 8.98 13.25 -10.06
N GLY A 135 9.62 12.17 -9.62
CA GLY A 135 10.53 11.38 -10.45
C GLY A 135 9.85 10.73 -11.66
N MET A 136 8.54 10.46 -11.59
CA MET A 136 7.78 9.92 -12.72
C MET A 136 7.29 11.05 -13.62
N ARG A 137 6.71 12.10 -13.04
CA ARG A 137 6.21 13.27 -13.77
C ARG A 137 7.24 13.91 -14.70
N SER A 138 8.49 13.99 -14.27
CA SER A 138 9.56 14.61 -15.07
C SER A 138 9.96 13.80 -16.31
N ARG A 139 9.62 12.50 -16.37
CA ARG A 139 9.99 11.60 -17.46
C ARG A 139 8.79 11.02 -18.23
N MET A 140 7.59 11.33 -17.77
CA MET A 140 6.34 10.87 -18.36
C MET A 140 5.99 11.69 -19.61
N THR A 141 5.52 11.02 -20.65
CA THR A 141 5.01 11.72 -21.84
C THR A 141 3.65 12.36 -21.57
N LEU A 142 3.26 13.34 -22.38
CA LEU A 142 1.94 13.94 -22.27
C LEU A 142 0.82 12.90 -22.40
N GLN A 143 0.97 11.94 -23.33
CA GLN A 143 0.00 10.88 -23.55
C GLN A 143 -0.16 9.98 -22.31
N GLN A 144 0.96 9.52 -21.73
CA GLN A 144 0.92 8.72 -20.50
C GLN A 144 0.26 9.47 -19.33
N GLY A 145 0.53 10.78 -19.21
CA GLY A 145 -0.13 11.62 -18.21
C GLY A 145 -1.65 11.73 -18.43
N GLN A 146 -2.09 11.85 -19.69
CA GLN A 146 -3.51 11.88 -20.06
C GLN A 146 -4.20 10.55 -19.82
N GLU A 147 -3.55 9.43 -20.12
CA GLU A 147 -4.07 8.08 -19.85
C GLU A 147 -4.34 7.89 -18.35
N LEU A 148 -3.36 8.20 -17.50
CA LEU A 148 -3.53 8.09 -16.05
C LEU A 148 -4.58 9.07 -15.50
N ALA A 149 -4.66 10.28 -16.04
CA ALA A 149 -5.71 11.23 -15.67
C ALA A 149 -7.11 10.71 -16.08
N GLY A 150 -7.20 10.00 -17.21
CA GLY A 150 -8.41 9.31 -17.65
C GLY A 150 -8.87 8.23 -16.67
N VAL A 151 -7.92 7.44 -16.12
CA VAL A 151 -8.22 6.44 -15.08
C VAL A 151 -8.78 7.08 -13.81
N LEU A 152 -8.22 8.21 -13.37
CA LEU A 152 -8.75 8.97 -12.23
C LEU A 152 -10.15 9.51 -12.50
N ALA A 153 -10.38 10.08 -13.70
CA ALA A 153 -11.69 10.61 -14.07
C ALA A 153 -12.75 9.51 -14.14
N ALA A 154 -12.44 8.37 -14.76
CA ALA A 154 -13.36 7.24 -14.92
C ALA A 154 -13.74 6.60 -13.58
N SER A 155 -12.86 6.62 -12.59
CA SER A 155 -13.11 6.12 -11.23
C SER A 155 -13.85 7.13 -10.33
N GLY A 156 -14.17 8.33 -10.83
CA GLY A 156 -14.76 9.40 -10.03
C GLY A 156 -13.80 9.99 -8.99
N PHE A 157 -12.51 9.68 -9.10
CA PHE A 157 -11.51 10.15 -8.15
C PHE A 157 -11.30 11.66 -8.30
N GLY A 158 -11.51 12.41 -7.21
CA GLY A 158 -11.39 13.87 -7.23
C GLY A 158 -12.64 14.62 -7.73
N ALA A 159 -13.77 13.94 -7.96
CA ALA A 159 -15.03 14.58 -8.38
C ALA A 159 -15.67 15.47 -7.30
N GLY A 160 -15.18 15.43 -6.05
CA GLY A 160 -15.58 16.34 -4.96
C GLY A 160 -16.97 16.06 -4.36
N GLY A 161 -17.83 15.27 -5.00
CA GLY A 161 -19.12 14.84 -4.47
C GLY A 161 -19.72 13.69 -5.27
N LEU A 162 -20.56 12.88 -4.61
CA LEU A 162 -21.40 11.89 -5.29
C LEU A 162 -22.57 12.61 -5.98
N PRO A 163 -22.96 12.22 -7.21
CA PRO A 163 -24.15 12.78 -7.80
C PRO A 163 -25.37 12.44 -6.93
N ALA A 164 -26.38 13.32 -6.95
CA ALA A 164 -27.49 13.31 -5.98
C ALA A 164 -28.18 11.93 -5.87
N ALA A 165 -28.41 11.27 -7.01
CA ALA A 165 -29.04 9.95 -7.04
C ALA A 165 -28.22 8.87 -6.31
N GLN A 166 -26.89 8.84 -6.48
CA GLN A 166 -26.03 7.90 -5.75
C GLN A 166 -25.94 8.24 -4.27
N SER A 167 -25.91 9.53 -3.93
CA SER A 167 -25.92 9.99 -2.53
C SER A 167 -27.21 9.58 -1.81
N GLU A 168 -28.37 9.78 -2.43
CA GLU A 168 -29.67 9.34 -1.92
C GLU A 168 -29.74 7.83 -1.74
N ALA A 169 -29.29 7.06 -2.75
CA ALA A 169 -29.26 5.61 -2.68
C ALA A 169 -28.36 5.10 -1.54
N LEU A 170 -27.18 5.72 -1.36
CA LEU A 170 -26.26 5.37 -0.28
C LEU A 170 -26.86 5.69 1.09
N ASN A 171 -27.43 6.88 1.26
CA ASN A 171 -28.09 7.28 2.51
C ASN A 171 -29.27 6.35 2.84
N ALA A 172 -30.05 5.94 1.85
CA ALA A 172 -31.13 4.98 2.02
C ALA A 172 -30.61 3.61 2.47
N ALA A 173 -29.53 3.11 1.86
CA ALA A 173 -28.90 1.85 2.25
C ALA A 173 -28.33 1.89 3.68
N VAL A 174 -27.65 2.98 4.05
CA VAL A 174 -27.13 3.18 5.42
C VAL A 174 -28.28 3.23 6.43
N SER A 175 -29.33 3.99 6.15
CA SER A 175 -30.53 4.07 7.00
C SER A 175 -31.20 2.71 7.17
N GLN A 176 -31.20 1.88 6.12
CA GLN A 176 -31.74 0.53 6.18
C GLN A 176 -30.86 -0.41 7.03
N GLY A 177 -29.54 -0.31 6.90
CA GLY A 177 -28.60 -1.05 7.73
C GLY A 177 -28.72 -0.70 9.21
N GLU A 178 -28.81 0.60 9.52
CA GLU A 178 -29.03 1.11 10.88
C GLU A 178 -30.32 0.57 11.49
N ARG A 179 -31.46 0.66 10.77
CA ARG A 179 -32.73 0.10 11.24
C ARG A 179 -32.64 -1.40 11.51
N SER A 180 -31.94 -2.14 10.65
CA SER A 180 -31.78 -3.59 10.80
C SER A 180 -30.92 -3.95 12.02
N LEU A 181 -29.83 -3.21 12.24
CA LEU A 181 -28.97 -3.36 13.43
C LEU A 181 -29.74 -3.03 14.71
N HIS A 182 -30.51 -1.94 14.72
CA HIS A 182 -31.35 -1.57 15.87
C HIS A 182 -32.41 -2.63 16.18
N ALA A 183 -33.05 -3.20 15.15
CA ALA A 183 -34.02 -4.27 15.36
C ALA A 183 -33.37 -5.53 15.96
N LEU A 184 -32.17 -5.90 15.51
CA LEU A 184 -31.44 -7.05 16.04
C LEU A 184 -30.99 -6.84 17.49
N LEU A 185 -30.53 -5.64 17.83
CA LEU A 185 -30.10 -5.29 19.19
C LEU A 185 -31.29 -5.08 20.15
N GLY A 186 -32.41 -4.55 19.66
CA GLY A 186 -33.64 -4.41 20.45
C GLY A 186 -34.38 -5.72 20.66
N ALA A 187 -34.28 -6.67 19.72
CA ALA A 187 -34.84 -8.01 19.87
C ALA A 187 -34.11 -8.83 20.96
N THR A 188 -32.83 -8.55 21.21
CA THR A 188 -32.08 -9.20 22.30
C THR A 188 -32.45 -8.72 23.71
N GLU A 189 -33.14 -7.58 23.84
CA GLU A 189 -33.59 -7.06 25.14
C GLU A 189 -35.00 -7.54 25.56
N HIS A 190 -35.75 -8.19 24.66
CA HIS A 190 -37.15 -8.58 24.90
C HIS A 190 -37.37 -10.06 25.21
N ASP A 191 -36.30 -10.83 25.46
CA ASP A 191 -36.37 -12.26 25.78
C ASP A 191 -36.05 -12.56 27.28
N GLU A 192 -36.31 -11.60 28.18
CA GLU A 192 -36.48 -11.91 29.61
C GLU A 192 -37.93 -12.38 29.86
N HIS A 193 -38.06 -13.70 29.93
CA HIS A 193 -39.20 -14.52 30.35
C HIS A 193 -40.18 -13.83 31.32
N PRO A 194 -41.51 -13.82 31.05
CA PRO A 194 -42.49 -13.54 32.09
C PRO A 194 -42.58 -14.76 33.01
N ASN A 195 -42.05 -14.61 34.23
CA ASN A 195 -42.15 -15.62 35.27
C ASN A 195 -43.62 -15.91 35.60
N ASP A 196 -43.90 -17.21 35.55
CA ASP A 196 -45.16 -17.90 35.78
C ASP A 196 -45.81 -17.53 37.12
N LYS A 197 -47.05 -17.06 37.07
CA LYS A 197 -47.99 -17.14 38.19
C LYS A 197 -49.12 -18.07 37.76
N SER A 198 -49.11 -19.33 38.21
CA SER A 198 -50.25 -20.03 38.84
C SER A 198 -49.99 -21.53 39.05
N ARG A 199 -49.59 -21.94 40.24
CA ARG A 199 -50.33 -22.86 41.15
C ARG A 199 -49.49 -23.34 42.31
#